data_AF-A0A6I7NCI2-F1
#
_entry.id   AF-A0A6I7NCI2-F1
#
_cell.length_a   1.000
_cell.length_b   1.000
_cell.length_c   1.000
_cell.angle_alpha   90.00
_cell.angle_beta   90.00
_cell.angle_gamma   90.00
#
_symmetry.space_group_name_H-M   'P 1'
#
loop_
_entity.id
_entity.type
_entity.pdbx_description
1 polymer ?
#
loop_
_entity_poly.entity_id
_entity_poly.type
_entity_poly.pdbx_seq_one_letter_code
_entity_poly.pdbx_strand_id
1 'polypeptide(L)'
;MSIDPDGAYYAIKVTGSGTLVQIRGRGVACEIRIEGDNNLIHFETTRHIVRACRFIGNDNTIERPSGMALTCEDSGVGNTLLVY
;
A
#
# COMPACT_ATOMS: atom_id res chain seq x y z
N MET A 1 -11.09 -4.76 -2.36
CA MET A 1 -10.67 -4.86 -3.79
C MET A 1 -9.43 -5.75 -3.86
N SER A 2 -9.26 -6.57 -4.91
CA SER A 2 -8.03 -7.34 -5.16
C SER A 2 -7.34 -6.82 -6.42
N ILE A 3 -6.02 -6.70 -6.38
CA ILE A 3 -5.17 -6.29 -7.51
C ILE A 3 -4.12 -7.37 -7.72
N ASP A 4 -4.08 -7.96 -8.92
CA ASP A 4 -3.16 -9.05 -9.27
C ASP A 4 -2.29 -8.64 -10.49
N PRO A 5 -1.25 -7.80 -10.32
CA PRO A 5 -0.37 -7.42 -11.41
C PRO A 5 0.51 -8.61 -11.83
N ASP A 6 0.84 -8.69 -13.13
CA ASP A 6 1.85 -9.60 -13.66
C ASP A 6 2.92 -8.82 -14.44
N GLY A 7 3.96 -8.36 -13.73
CA GLY A 7 5.17 -7.79 -14.33
C GLY A 7 5.06 -6.33 -14.81
N ALA A 8 3.90 -5.69 -14.72
CA ALA A 8 3.73 -4.28 -15.09
C ALA A 8 4.13 -3.30 -13.97
N TYR A 9 4.43 -2.06 -14.38
CA TYR A 9 4.44 -0.89 -13.49
C TYR A 9 2.99 -0.47 -13.21
N TYR A 10 2.61 -0.35 -11.95
CA TYR A 10 1.26 0.07 -11.57
C TYR A 10 1.31 1.14 -10.48
N ALA A 11 0.25 1.93 -10.37
CA ALA A 11 0.05 2.87 -9.27
C ALA A 11 -1.21 2.46 -8.52
N ILE A 12 -1.16 2.51 -7.19
CA ILE A 12 -2.32 2.21 -6.37
C ILE A 12 -2.82 3.53 -5.82
N LYS A 13 -4.05 3.90 -6.19
CA LYS A 13 -4.74 5.04 -5.59
C LYS A 13 -5.95 4.52 -4.83
N VAL A 14 -5.96 4.71 -3.51
CA VAL A 14 -7.11 4.43 -2.64
C VAL A 14 -7.71 5.76 -2.23
N THR A 15 -9.02 5.92 -2.41
CA THR A 15 -9.75 7.12 -2.00
C THR A 15 -10.96 6.75 -1.16
N GLY A 16 -11.27 7.54 -0.14
CA GLY A 16 -12.35 7.28 0.80
C GLY A 16 -11.87 6.59 2.07
N SER A 17 -12.80 6.08 2.87
CA SER A 17 -12.50 5.55 4.21
C SER A 17 -12.99 4.12 4.40
N GLY A 18 -12.28 3.34 5.21
CA GLY A 18 -12.66 1.95 5.53
C GLY A 18 -12.43 0.95 4.39
N THR A 19 -11.55 1.27 3.43
CA THR A 19 -11.30 0.42 2.26
C THR A 19 -10.26 -0.66 2.57
N LEU A 20 -10.54 -1.90 2.19
CA LEU A 20 -9.56 -2.99 2.15
C LEU A 20 -9.07 -3.24 0.71
N VAL A 21 -7.75 -3.20 0.52
CA VAL A 21 -7.09 -3.54 -0.75
C VAL A 21 -6.11 -4.68 -0.52
N GLN A 22 -6.31 -5.79 -1.24
CA GLN A 22 -5.37 -6.91 -1.28
C GLN A 22 -4.59 -6.87 -2.57
N ILE A 23 -3.27 -7.01 -2.48
CA ILE A 23 -2.37 -6.99 -3.63
C ILE A 23 -1.67 -8.32 -3.69
N ARG A 24 -1.93 -9.05 -4.76
CA ARG A 24 -1.40 -10.40 -5.01
C ARG A 24 -0.52 -10.39 -6.25
N GLY A 25 0.19 -11.48 -6.48
CA GLY A 25 0.99 -11.65 -7.70
C GLY A 25 2.38 -11.02 -7.63
N ARG A 26 2.84 -10.41 -8.72
CA ARG A 26 4.20 -9.82 -8.83
C ARG A 26 4.18 -8.58 -9.71
N GLY A 27 4.87 -7.53 -9.30
CA GLY A 27 4.97 -6.34 -10.13
C GLY A 27 5.65 -5.18 -9.43
N VAL A 28 5.85 -4.09 -10.16
CA VAL A 28 6.51 -2.90 -9.62
C VAL A 28 5.44 -1.84 -9.37
N ALA A 29 5.11 -1.55 -8.11
CA ALA A 29 4.27 -0.40 -7.82
C ALA A 29 5.14 0.87 -7.78
N CYS A 30 4.88 1.79 -8.70
CA CYS A 30 5.59 3.08 -8.74
C CYS A 30 5.30 3.91 -7.49
N GLU A 31 4.06 3.88 -7.03
CA GLU A 31 3.58 4.67 -5.89
C GLU A 31 2.29 4.05 -5.34
N ILE A 32 2.12 4.11 -4.02
CA ILE A 32 0.83 3.87 -3.33
C ILE A 32 0.37 5.20 -2.75
N ARG A 33 -0.82 5.67 -3.11
CA ARG A 33 -1.40 6.91 -2.61
C ARG A 33 -2.74 6.62 -1.95
N ILE A 34 -2.86 6.97 -0.67
CA ILE A 34 -4.07 6.76 0.12
C ILE A 34 -4.62 8.13 0.50
N GLU A 35 -5.81 8.46 0.00
CA GLU A 35 -6.53 9.71 0.28
C GLU A 35 -7.82 9.40 1.06
N GLY A 36 -7.78 9.59 2.38
CA GLY A 36 -8.87 9.26 3.29
C GLY A 36 -8.41 8.44 4.49
N ASP A 37 -9.36 7.95 5.29
CA ASP A 37 -9.05 7.48 6.65
C ASP A 37 -9.38 5.99 6.86
N ASN A 38 -8.69 5.33 7.78
CA ASN A 38 -9.00 3.95 8.20
C ASN A 38 -8.97 2.92 7.05
N ASN A 39 -8.06 3.07 6.08
CA ASN A 39 -7.90 2.10 5.00
C ASN A 39 -6.83 1.06 5.35
N LEU A 40 -6.97 -0.16 4.81
CA LEU A 40 -6.00 -1.25 4.94
C LEU A 40 -5.54 -1.73 3.57
N ILE A 41 -4.23 -1.73 3.36
CA ILE A 41 -3.59 -2.30 2.16
C ILE A 41 -2.72 -3.48 2.59
N HIS A 42 -2.97 -4.65 2.03
CA HIS A 42 -2.24 -5.87 2.36
C HIS A 42 -1.52 -6.43 1.13
N PHE A 43 -0.20 -6.56 1.22
CA PHE A 43 0.63 -7.22 0.21
C PHE A 43 0.86 -8.68 0.58
N GLU A 44 0.48 -9.63 -0.27
CA GLU A 44 0.60 -11.07 0.04
C GLU A 44 2.01 -11.65 -0.26
N THR A 45 2.85 -10.93 -1.01
CA THR A 45 4.15 -11.47 -1.45
C THR A 45 5.28 -10.44 -1.40
N THR A 46 6.53 -10.91 -1.31
CA THR A 46 7.73 -10.08 -1.40
C THR A 46 8.12 -9.73 -2.85
N ARG A 47 7.38 -10.24 -3.84
CA ARG A 47 7.69 -10.05 -5.27
C ARG A 47 7.25 -8.68 -5.80
N HIS A 48 6.79 -7.81 -4.91
CA HIS A 48 6.44 -6.45 -5.22
C HIS A 48 7.60 -5.51 -4.89
N ILE A 49 7.93 -4.64 -5.85
CA ILE A 49 8.83 -3.51 -5.60
C ILE A 49 7.94 -2.28 -5.50
N VAL A 50 7.81 -1.70 -4.31
CA VAL A 50 7.11 -0.42 -4.13
C VAL A 50 8.15 0.66 -3.89
N ARG A 51 8.17 1.68 -4.74
CA ARG A 51 9.17 2.76 -4.64
C ARG A 51 8.83 3.78 -3.55
N ALA A 52 7.56 4.10 -3.42
CA ALA A 52 7.08 5.08 -2.45
C ALA A 52 5.63 4.81 -2.06
N CYS A 53 5.25 5.27 -0.88
CA CYS A 53 3.86 5.42 -0.48
C CYS A 53 3.60 6.82 0.07
N ARG A 54 2.35 7.26 0.03
CA ARG A 54 1.91 8.51 0.63
C ARG A 54 0.56 8.32 1.32
N PHE A 55 0.51 8.67 2.60
CA PHE A 55 -0.73 8.82 3.36
C PHE A 55 -1.19 10.27 3.33
N ILE A 56 -2.41 10.48 2.86
CA ILE A 56 -3.12 11.77 2.82
C ILE A 56 -4.45 11.55 3.57
N GLY A 57 -4.33 11.30 4.87
CA GLY A 57 -5.42 10.93 5.77
C GLY A 57 -4.88 10.21 7.00
N ASN A 58 -5.77 9.76 7.88
CA ASN A 58 -5.45 9.22 9.20
C ASN A 58 -5.75 7.73 9.33
N ASP A 59 -5.09 7.07 10.28
CA ASP A 59 -5.38 5.70 10.72
C ASP A 59 -5.33 4.63 9.60
N ASN A 60 -4.55 4.87 8.55
CA ASN A 60 -4.38 3.92 7.46
C ASN A 60 -3.26 2.93 7.77
N THR A 61 -3.41 1.69 7.32
CA THR A 61 -2.39 0.64 7.52
C THR A 61 -1.96 0.07 6.18
N ILE A 62 -0.65 -0.04 5.98
CA ILE A 62 -0.07 -0.89 4.94
C ILE A 62 0.66 -2.05 5.61
N GLU A 63 0.22 -3.27 5.32
CA GLU A 63 0.84 -4.51 5.75
C GLU A 63 1.71 -5.06 4.63
N ARG A 64 2.99 -5.27 4.93
CA ARG A 64 3.97 -5.79 3.97
C ARG A 64 4.84 -6.89 4.58
N PRO A 65 5.31 -7.84 3.77
CA PRO A 65 6.27 -8.82 4.23
C PRO A 65 7.65 -8.19 4.47
N SER A 66 8.41 -8.75 5.42
CA SER A 66 9.74 -8.29 5.87
C SER A 66 10.78 -8.05 4.77
N GLY A 67 10.72 -8.78 3.66
CA GLY A 67 11.62 -8.63 2.52
C GLY A 67 11.30 -7.47 1.56
N MET A 68 10.19 -6.77 1.77
CA MET A 68 9.71 -5.73 0.86
C MET A 68 10.05 -4.33 1.39
N ALA A 69 11.03 -3.65 0.81
CA ALA A 69 11.33 -2.27 1.19
C ALA A 69 10.18 -1.33 0.78
N LEU A 70 9.80 -0.44 1.70
CA LEU A 70 8.76 0.57 1.46
C LEU A 70 9.00 1.78 2.36
N THR A 71 9.02 2.96 1.75
CA THR A 71 9.14 4.25 2.44
C THR A 71 7.86 5.04 2.20
N CYS A 72 7.22 5.51 3.27
CA CYS A 72 6.05 6.38 3.17
C CYS A 72 6.38 7.82 3.55
N GLU A 73 5.78 8.74 2.80
CA GLU A 73 5.49 10.08 3.28
C GLU A 73 4.14 10.05 4.01
N ASP A 74 4.09 10.61 5.20
CA ASP A 74 2.88 10.66 6.00
C ASP A 74 2.52 12.13 6.29
N SER A 75 1.32 12.53 5.86
CA SER A 75 0.75 13.86 6.15
C SER A 75 -0.40 13.82 7.16
N GLY A 76 -0.71 12.65 7.72
CA GLY A 76 -1.75 12.45 8.72
C GLY A 76 -1.22 11.90 10.04
N VAL A 77 -2.12 11.31 10.83
CA VAL A 77 -1.85 10.77 12.16
C VAL A 77 -2.36 9.33 12.23
N GLY A 78 -1.66 8.47 12.99
CA GLY A 78 -2.10 7.09 13.23
C GLY A 78 -1.85 6.12 12.07
N ASN A 79 -1.23 6.58 10.97
CA ASN A 79 -0.90 5.69 9.87
C ASN A 79 0.24 4.74 10.27
N THR A 80 0.14 3.49 9.81
CA THR A 80 1.02 2.40 10.23
C THR A 80 1.58 1.65 9.03
N LEU A 81 2.90 1.44 9.03
CA LEU A 81 3.58 0.48 8.16
C LEU A 81 3.88 -0.78 8.98
N LEU A 82 3.02 -1.79 8.85
CA LEU A 82 3.21 -3.06 9.55
C LEU A 82 4.07 -4.01 8.70
N VAL A 83 5.04 -4.64 9.35
CA VAL A 83 5.91 -5.63 8.75
C VAL A 83 5.61 -7.01 9.37
N TYR A 84 5.45 -8.03 8.53
CA TYR A 84 5.22 -9.41 8.96
C TYR A 84 6.10 -10.43 8.23
#